data_AF-A0AAW9NEU6-F1
#
_entry.id   AF-A0AAW9NEU6-F1
#
_cell.length_a   1.000
_cell.length_b   1.000
_cell.length_c   1.000
_cell.angle_alpha   90.00
_cell.angle_beta   90.00
_cell.angle_gamma   90.00
#
_symmetry.space_group_name_H-M   'P 1'
#
loop_
_entity.id
_entity.type
_entity.pdbx_description
1 polymer ?
#
loop_
_entity_poly.entity_id
_entity_poly.type
_entity_poly.pdbx_seq_one_letter_code
_entity_poly.pdbx_strand_id
1 'polypeptide(L)'
;MKSFQLNEKTKSFLAEYQLFEDDLIQQVQLQHRLELVAAFGIQKGMRVLEIGYGQGDTTVAIADAAGESGSVVAIDIASPDYGAPLTLGQATERIKKSSLGERIDFHFEMDFDFFESPIPQRSHFCAVSILALRYLGEWPCKPPKKVSSEFAQLFSEWFMD
;
A
#
# COMPACT_ATOMS: atom_id res chain seq x y z
N MET A 1 22.98 17.94 11.34
CA MET A 1 21.67 17.35 11.00
C MET A 1 21.16 18.06 9.76
N LYS A 2 20.98 17.38 8.62
CA LYS A 2 20.30 17.99 7.47
C LYS A 2 18.84 18.21 7.87
N SER A 3 18.33 19.43 7.71
CA SER A 3 16.89 19.68 7.77
C SER A 3 16.25 18.88 6.65
N PHE A 4 15.48 17.85 6.99
CA PHE A 4 14.66 17.16 6.01
C PHE A 4 13.48 18.07 5.69
N GLN A 5 13.33 18.45 4.43
CA GLN A 5 12.21 19.27 3.98
C GLN A 5 11.26 18.40 3.17
N LEU A 6 9.98 18.41 3.56
CA LEU A 6 8.94 17.75 2.81
C LEU A 6 8.74 18.46 1.46
N ASN A 7 8.55 17.67 0.40
CA ASN A 7 8.19 18.19 -0.90
C ASN A 7 6.72 18.66 -0.91
N GLU A 8 6.35 19.46 -1.93
CA GLU A 8 5.00 20.04 -2.01
C GLU A 8 3.90 18.98 -2.12
N LYS A 9 4.15 17.87 -2.82
CA LYS A 9 3.19 16.77 -2.95
C LYS A 9 2.86 16.17 -1.57
N THR A 10 3.88 15.92 -0.75
CA THR A 10 3.68 15.41 0.61
C THR A 10 2.94 16.41 1.48
N LYS A 11 3.24 17.70 1.39
CA LYS A 11 2.51 18.74 2.14
C LYS A 11 1.03 18.80 1.75
N SER A 12 0.73 18.74 0.45
CA SER A 12 -0.65 18.70 -0.04
C SER A 12 -1.39 17.46 0.48
N PHE A 13 -0.75 16.29 0.42
CA PHE A 13 -1.31 15.05 0.96
C PHE A 13 -1.66 15.19 2.45
N LEU A 14 -0.72 15.68 3.26
CA LEU A 14 -0.91 15.83 4.70
C LEU A 14 -2.07 16.80 5.01
N ALA A 15 -2.14 17.93 4.30
CA ALA A 15 -3.19 18.93 4.48
C ALA A 15 -4.58 18.42 4.05
N GLU A 16 -4.65 17.59 3.01
CA GLU A 16 -5.91 17.06 2.49
C GLU A 16 -6.48 15.94 3.37
N TYR A 17 -5.63 14.99 3.77
CA TYR A 17 -6.09 13.77 4.43
C TYR A 17 -5.92 13.78 5.95
N GLN A 18 -5.17 14.75 6.50
CA GLN A 18 -4.91 14.90 7.94
C GLN A 18 -4.36 13.62 8.59
N LEU A 19 -3.62 12.83 7.81
CA LEU A 19 -2.89 11.66 8.25
C LEU A 19 -1.45 12.07 8.63
N PHE A 20 -0.91 11.48 9.69
CA PHE A 20 0.49 11.66 10.13
C PHE A 20 0.93 13.09 10.50
N GLU A 21 0.02 14.04 10.75
CA GLU A 21 0.36 15.46 11.02
C GLU A 21 1.37 15.68 12.15
N ASP A 22 1.33 14.87 13.20
CA ASP A 22 2.20 15.00 14.38
C ASP A 22 3.42 14.04 14.38
N ASP A 23 3.64 13.29 13.30
CA ASP A 23 4.70 12.27 13.23
C ASP A 23 5.69 12.54 12.07
N LEU A 24 6.77 13.24 12.39
CA LEU A 24 7.82 13.57 11.42
C LEU A 24 8.47 12.34 10.77
N ILE A 25 8.57 11.22 11.50
CA ILE A 25 9.16 9.99 10.95
C ILE A 25 8.21 9.43 9.89
N GLN A 26 6.91 9.40 10.18
CA GLN A 26 5.91 8.95 9.21
C GLN A 26 5.78 9.87 8.00
N GLN A 27 5.91 11.19 8.19
CA GLN A 27 5.90 12.13 7.06
C GLN A 27 7.07 11.91 6.09
N VAL A 28 8.27 11.62 6.62
CA VAL A 28 9.45 11.27 5.81
C VAL A 28 9.21 9.96 5.05
N GLN A 29 8.65 8.95 5.70
CA GLN A 29 8.34 7.67 5.07
C GLN A 29 7.26 7.81 3.99
N LEU A 30 6.20 8.58 4.27
CA LEU A 30 5.13 8.89 3.34
C LEU A 30 5.68 9.53 2.06
N GLN A 31 6.57 10.52 2.17
CA GLN A 31 7.19 11.13 0.98
C GLN A 31 7.85 10.08 0.09
N HIS A 32 8.60 9.15 0.69
CA HIS A 32 9.23 8.07 -0.05
C HIS A 32 8.21 7.12 -0.68
N ARG A 33 7.06 6.85 -0.01
CA ARG A 33 5.97 6.04 -0.59
C ARG A 33 5.29 6.75 -1.77
N LEU A 34 5.06 8.06 -1.67
CA LEU A 34 4.45 8.85 -2.76
C LEU A 34 5.34 8.92 -4.01
N GLU A 35 6.67 8.88 -3.84
CA GLU A 35 7.65 8.79 -4.93
C GLU A 35 7.69 7.37 -5.52
N LEU A 36 7.68 6.33 -4.68
CA LEU A 36 7.65 4.93 -5.10
C LEU A 36 6.39 4.62 -5.91
N VAL A 37 5.22 5.05 -5.43
CA VAL A 37 3.93 4.84 -6.13
C VAL A 37 3.90 5.55 -7.48
N ALA A 38 4.57 6.69 -7.62
CA ALA A 38 4.69 7.36 -8.92
C ALA A 38 5.43 6.50 -9.96
N ALA A 39 6.38 5.67 -9.53
CA ALA A 39 7.09 4.75 -10.42
C ALA A 39 6.24 3.54 -10.85
N PHE A 40 5.18 3.20 -10.12
CA PHE A 40 4.25 2.11 -10.49
C PHE A 40 3.30 2.49 -11.63
N GLY A 41 3.22 3.78 -12.00
CA GLY A 41 2.35 4.24 -13.08
C GLY A 41 0.86 4.15 -12.77
N ILE A 42 0.47 4.18 -11.49
CA ILE A 42 -0.94 4.20 -11.07
C ILE A 42 -1.59 5.49 -11.57
N GLN A 43 -2.70 5.33 -12.30
CA GLN A 43 -3.46 6.43 -12.88
C GLN A 43 -4.79 6.60 -12.16
N LYS A 44 -5.35 7.80 -12.28
CA LYS A 44 -6.69 8.11 -11.76
C LYS A 44 -7.74 7.15 -12.34
N GLY A 45 -8.61 6.61 -11.49
CA GLY A 45 -9.65 5.66 -11.88
C GLY A 45 -9.20 4.21 -11.92
N MET A 46 -7.93 3.90 -11.64
CA MET A 46 -7.46 2.52 -11.53
C MET A 46 -8.03 1.82 -10.29
N ARG A 47 -8.20 0.50 -10.40
CA ARG A 47 -8.54 -0.38 -9.28
C ARG A 47 -7.31 -1.19 -8.93
N VAL A 48 -6.82 -1.06 -7.71
CA VAL A 48 -5.52 -1.59 -7.30
C VAL A 48 -5.73 -2.66 -6.23
N LEU A 49 -5.04 -3.80 -6.34
CA LEU A 49 -4.93 -4.76 -5.25
C LEU A 49 -3.57 -4.59 -4.58
N GLU A 50 -3.56 -4.35 -3.29
CA GLU A 50 -2.34 -4.38 -2.47
C GLU A 50 -2.32 -5.64 -1.61
N ILE A 51 -1.20 -6.36 -1.67
CA ILE A 51 -0.98 -7.59 -0.91
C ILE A 51 0.07 -7.32 0.19
N GLY A 52 -0.30 -7.58 1.43
CA GLY A 52 0.53 -7.34 2.61
C GLY A 52 0.65 -5.85 2.91
N TYR A 53 -0.48 -5.16 3.06
CA TYR A 53 -0.52 -3.70 3.23
C TYR A 53 0.00 -3.22 4.59
N GLY A 54 0.12 -4.11 5.58
CA GLY A 54 0.62 -3.80 6.92
C GLY A 54 -0.17 -2.68 7.59
N GLN A 55 0.52 -1.62 8.00
CA GLN A 55 -0.11 -0.45 8.65
C GLN A 55 -0.71 0.56 7.67
N GLY A 56 -0.58 0.34 6.36
CA GLY A 56 -1.28 1.12 5.34
C GLY A 56 -0.55 2.37 4.81
N ASP A 57 0.71 2.60 5.19
CA ASP A 57 1.45 3.81 4.76
C ASP A 57 1.57 3.93 3.24
N THR A 58 1.69 2.80 2.53
CA THR A 58 1.69 2.83 1.06
C THR A 58 0.31 2.73 0.47
N THR A 59 -0.62 2.05 1.14
CA THR A 59 -2.04 1.97 0.73
C THR A 59 -2.63 3.35 0.53
N VAL A 60 -2.34 4.28 1.44
CA VAL A 60 -2.84 5.65 1.32
C VAL A 60 -2.19 6.41 0.16
N ALA A 61 -0.91 6.14 -0.15
CA ALA A 61 -0.23 6.70 -1.31
C ALA A 61 -0.78 6.14 -2.64
N ILE A 62 -1.13 4.85 -2.66
CA ILE A 62 -1.80 4.19 -3.78
C ILE A 62 -3.20 4.79 -3.99
N ALA A 63 -3.99 4.93 -2.92
CA ALA A 63 -5.34 5.48 -2.97
C ALA A 63 -5.36 6.95 -3.41
N ASP A 64 -4.35 7.74 -3.00
CA ASP A 64 -4.13 9.10 -3.50
C ASP A 64 -3.86 9.11 -5.01
N ALA A 65 -2.95 8.25 -5.49
CA ALA A 65 -2.61 8.17 -6.91
C ALA A 65 -3.79 7.68 -7.79
N ALA A 66 -4.58 6.73 -7.29
CA ALA A 66 -5.79 6.23 -7.94
C ALA A 66 -6.92 7.29 -7.98
N GLY A 67 -6.87 8.29 -7.09
CA GLY A 67 -7.80 9.40 -7.05
C GLY A 67 -9.24 9.00 -6.71
N GLU A 68 -10.16 9.98 -6.73
CA GLU A 68 -11.56 9.82 -6.29
C GLU A 68 -12.38 8.79 -7.07
N SER A 69 -12.03 8.53 -8.33
CA SER A 69 -12.71 7.53 -9.16
C SER A 69 -12.05 6.15 -9.13
N GLY A 70 -10.91 6.04 -8.46
CA GLY A 70 -10.19 4.78 -8.27
C GLY A 70 -10.56 4.11 -6.95
N SER A 71 -10.07 2.89 -6.76
CA SER A 71 -10.25 2.16 -5.51
C SER A 71 -9.07 1.24 -5.23
N VAL A 72 -8.86 0.92 -3.96
CA VAL A 72 -7.84 -0.03 -3.50
C VAL A 72 -8.52 -1.15 -2.74
N VAL A 73 -8.19 -2.39 -3.06
CA VAL A 73 -8.44 -3.52 -2.17
C VAL A 73 -7.12 -3.86 -1.52
N ALA A 74 -7.07 -3.84 -0.19
CA ALA A 74 -5.86 -4.06 0.59
C ALA A 74 -6.06 -5.32 1.45
N ILE A 75 -5.27 -6.35 1.19
CA ILE A 75 -5.32 -7.62 1.92
C ILE A 75 -4.06 -7.83 2.76
N ASP A 76 -4.21 -8.35 3.97
CA ASP A 76 -3.08 -8.77 4.82
C ASP A 76 -3.45 -10.05 5.57
N ILE A 77 -2.49 -10.97 5.69
CA ILE A 77 -2.67 -12.24 6.42
C ILE A 77 -2.64 -12.04 7.94
N ALA A 78 -2.12 -10.91 8.42
CA ALA A 78 -1.97 -10.64 9.83
C ALA A 78 -3.31 -10.25 10.49
N SER A 79 -3.42 -10.63 11.76
CA SER A 79 -4.53 -10.22 12.63
C SER A 79 -4.54 -8.71 12.87
N PRO A 80 -5.71 -8.05 13.04
CA PRO A 80 -5.78 -6.64 13.39
C PRO A 80 -5.09 -6.29 14.73
N ASP A 81 -4.87 -7.27 15.60
CA ASP A 81 -4.16 -7.08 16.88
C ASP A 81 -2.62 -7.18 16.74
N TYR A 82 -2.13 -7.52 15.55
CA TYR A 82 -0.70 -7.59 15.28
C TYR A 82 -0.06 -6.20 15.23
N GLY A 83 1.17 -6.09 15.72
CA GLY A 83 1.99 -4.88 15.61
C GLY A 83 2.08 -4.03 16.89
N ALA A 84 3.16 -3.25 16.98
CA ALA A 84 3.41 -2.26 18.01
C ALA A 84 4.28 -1.14 17.41
N PRO A 85 4.21 0.11 17.91
CA PRO A 85 3.38 0.61 19.02
C PRO A 85 1.90 0.80 18.66
N LEU A 86 1.55 0.75 17.37
CA LEU A 86 0.19 0.81 16.86
C LEU A 86 -0.13 -0.55 16.21
N THR A 87 -1.28 -1.15 16.53
CA THR A 87 -1.70 -2.38 15.85
C THR A 87 -2.16 -2.10 14.42
N LEU A 88 -2.22 -3.13 13.58
CA LEU A 88 -2.75 -3.06 12.22
C LEU A 88 -4.20 -2.53 12.20
N GLY A 89 -5.02 -3.01 13.13
CA GLY A 89 -6.40 -2.54 13.30
C GLY A 89 -6.46 -1.07 13.66
N GLN A 90 -5.63 -0.61 14.60
CA GLN A 90 -5.59 0.81 14.99
C GLN A 90 -5.11 1.71 13.85
N ALA A 91 -4.11 1.28 13.07
CA ALA A 91 -3.64 2.00 11.89
C ALA A 91 -4.74 2.08 10.81
N THR A 92 -5.43 0.97 10.56
CA THR A 92 -6.53 0.91 9.59
C THR A 92 -7.69 1.80 10.01
N GLU A 93 -8.10 1.79 11.28
CA GLU A 93 -9.16 2.67 11.78
C GLU A 93 -8.79 4.16 11.70
N ARG A 94 -7.50 4.50 11.82
CA ARG A 94 -7.04 5.87 11.56
C ARG A 94 -7.26 6.26 10.10
N ILE A 95 -6.89 5.38 9.16
CA ILE A 95 -7.04 5.64 7.72
C ILE A 95 -8.52 5.71 7.34
N LYS A 96 -9.36 4.80 7.85
CA LYS A 96 -10.81 4.78 7.59
C LYS A 96 -11.53 6.08 8.00
N LYS A 97 -11.00 6.82 8.98
CA LYS A 97 -11.54 8.12 9.41
C LYS A 97 -11.17 9.28 8.48
N SER A 98 -10.20 9.08 7.58
CA SER A 98 -9.85 10.06 6.55
C SER A 98 -10.73 9.89 5.31
N SER A 99 -10.72 10.89 4.42
CA SER A 99 -11.43 10.80 3.13
C SER A 99 -10.84 9.74 2.17
N LEU A 100 -9.62 9.24 2.42
CA LEU A 100 -9.09 8.08 1.69
C LEU A 100 -9.73 6.75 2.12
N GLY A 101 -10.26 6.69 3.34
CA GLY A 101 -10.89 5.49 3.88
C GLY A 101 -12.01 4.95 3.00
N GLU A 102 -12.78 5.84 2.37
CA GLU A 102 -13.88 5.49 1.46
C GLU A 102 -13.39 4.84 0.15
N ARG A 103 -12.11 5.02 -0.19
CA ARG A 103 -11.49 4.49 -1.41
C ARG A 103 -10.80 3.15 -1.20
N ILE A 104 -10.69 2.69 0.04
CA ILE A 104 -9.90 1.50 0.40
C ILE A 104 -10.77 0.46 1.10
N ASP A 105 -10.79 -0.74 0.55
CA ASP A 105 -11.41 -1.92 1.15
C ASP A 105 -10.35 -2.79 1.83
N PHE A 106 -10.41 -2.90 3.16
CA PHE A 106 -9.39 -3.55 3.98
C PHE A 106 -9.84 -4.95 4.41
N HIS A 107 -8.99 -5.94 4.19
CA HIS A 107 -9.20 -7.33 4.57
C HIS A 107 -8.04 -7.83 5.44
N PHE A 108 -8.31 -8.04 6.73
CA PHE A 108 -7.38 -8.72 7.65
C PHE A 108 -7.54 -10.23 7.55
N GLU A 109 -6.52 -10.95 8.00
CA GLU A 109 -6.51 -12.42 8.03
C GLU A 109 -6.90 -13.05 6.68
N MET A 110 -6.55 -12.35 5.59
CA MET A 110 -6.91 -12.70 4.22
C MET A 110 -5.67 -13.19 3.48
N ASP A 111 -5.67 -14.47 3.15
CA ASP A 111 -4.67 -15.05 2.26
C ASP A 111 -5.06 -14.78 0.80
N PHE A 112 -4.06 -14.41 -0.01
CA PHE A 112 -4.25 -14.19 -1.44
C PHE A 112 -4.78 -15.45 -2.15
N ASP A 113 -4.37 -16.64 -1.72
CA ASP A 113 -4.80 -17.91 -2.31
C ASP A 113 -6.32 -18.15 -2.19
N PHE A 114 -6.98 -17.50 -1.22
CA PHE A 114 -8.42 -17.60 -1.00
C PHE A 114 -9.17 -16.30 -1.34
N PHE A 115 -8.46 -15.30 -1.86
CA PHE A 115 -9.05 -14.01 -2.19
C PHE A 115 -9.76 -14.06 -3.54
N GLU A 116 -11.09 -14.03 -3.51
CA GLU A 116 -11.90 -13.82 -4.71
C GLU A 116 -12.04 -12.33 -5.00
N SER A 117 -11.41 -11.88 -6.09
CA SER A 117 -11.44 -10.46 -6.43
C SER A 117 -12.86 -10.03 -6.83
N PRO A 118 -13.44 -9.01 -6.16
CA PRO A 118 -14.69 -8.40 -6.61
C PRO A 118 -14.49 -7.54 -7.87
N ILE A 119 -13.25 -7.42 -8.36
CA ILE A 119 -12.86 -6.59 -9.50
C ILE A 119 -13.03 -7.40 -10.79
N PRO A 120 -13.90 -6.99 -11.74
CA PRO A 120 -13.98 -7.60 -13.05
C PRO A 120 -12.62 -7.58 -13.76
N GLN A 121 -12.21 -8.72 -14.34
CA GLN A 121 -10.99 -8.91 -15.17
C GLN A 121 -10.79 -7.84 -16.28
N ARG A 122 -11.90 -7.17 -16.61
CA ARG A 122 -12.10 -5.89 -17.32
C ARG A 122 -11.10 -4.75 -17.18
N SER A 123 -10.76 -4.47 -15.93
CA SER A 123 -10.27 -3.14 -15.53
C SER A 123 -8.79 -3.16 -15.25
N HIS A 124 -8.11 -2.09 -15.63
CA HIS A 124 -6.71 -1.81 -15.32
C HIS A 124 -6.42 -2.15 -13.86
N PHE A 125 -5.79 -3.31 -13.66
CA PHE A 125 -5.48 -3.87 -12.36
C PHE A 125 -3.97 -3.80 -12.18
N CYS A 126 -3.55 -3.14 -11.10
CA CYS A 126 -2.18 -3.15 -10.65
C CYS A 126 -2.15 -3.97 -9.36
N ALA A 127 -1.50 -5.13 -9.37
CA ALA A 127 -1.14 -5.81 -8.13
C ALA A 127 0.17 -5.22 -7.62
N VAL A 128 0.15 -4.66 -6.42
CA VAL A 128 1.35 -4.14 -5.76
C VAL A 128 1.60 -4.97 -4.52
N SER A 129 2.73 -5.70 -4.46
CA SER A 129 3.23 -6.24 -3.20
C SER A 129 4.41 -5.41 -2.74
N ILE A 130 4.33 -4.93 -1.50
CA ILE A 130 5.34 -4.03 -0.93
C ILE A 130 6.21 -4.77 0.08
N LEU A 131 5.80 -5.98 0.46
CA LEU A 131 6.69 -6.94 1.10
C LEU A 131 7.98 -7.13 0.27
N ALA A 132 7.97 -6.93 -1.05
CA ALA A 132 9.20 -6.96 -1.85
C ALA A 132 10.11 -5.72 -1.67
N LEU A 133 9.55 -4.51 -1.53
CA LEU A 133 10.32 -3.26 -1.57
C LEU A 133 10.94 -2.87 -0.22
N ARG A 134 10.34 -3.29 0.90
CA ARG A 134 11.03 -3.22 2.21
C ARG A 134 12.22 -4.19 2.29
N TYR A 135 12.24 -5.22 1.44
CA TYR A 135 13.20 -6.32 1.45
C TYR A 135 14.34 -6.19 0.43
N LEU A 136 14.21 -5.30 -0.57
CA LEU A 136 15.30 -4.94 -1.48
C LEU A 136 16.36 -4.02 -0.84
N GLY A 137 16.14 -3.60 0.42
CA GLY A 137 17.10 -2.88 1.26
C GLY A 137 18.16 -3.79 1.86
N GLU A 138 17.80 -4.71 2.77
CA GLU A 138 18.72 -5.70 3.36
C GLU A 138 17.91 -6.87 3.95
N TRP A 139 18.18 -8.11 3.53
CA TRP A 139 17.66 -9.31 4.20
C TRP A 139 18.78 -10.36 4.41
N PRO A 140 19.13 -10.70 5.67
CA PRO A 140 20.22 -11.64 5.97
C PRO A 140 19.88 -13.14 5.82
N CYS A 141 18.65 -13.54 5.45
CA CYS A 141 18.24 -14.96 5.41
C CYS A 141 17.44 -15.34 4.16
N LYS A 142 17.94 -16.17 3.23
CA LYS A 142 17.22 -16.56 1.98
C LYS A 142 15.69 -16.70 2.11
N PRO A 143 14.88 -16.06 1.23
CA PRO A 143 13.43 -16.19 1.27
C PRO A 143 12.99 -17.65 1.06
N PRO A 144 11.84 -18.07 1.61
CA PRO A 144 11.27 -19.37 1.31
C PRO A 144 10.99 -19.47 -0.19
N LYS A 145 11.51 -20.52 -0.84
CA LYS A 145 11.55 -20.69 -2.31
C LYS A 145 10.19 -20.58 -3.02
N LYS A 146 9.09 -20.75 -2.29
CA LYS A 146 7.73 -20.85 -2.85
C LYS A 146 7.13 -19.47 -3.20
N VAL A 147 7.28 -18.49 -2.31
CA VAL A 147 6.79 -17.13 -2.50
C VAL A 147 7.50 -16.44 -3.68
N SER A 148 8.80 -16.72 -3.89
CA SER A 148 9.55 -16.09 -4.99
C SER A 148 9.15 -16.60 -6.37
N SER A 149 8.77 -17.87 -6.51
CA SER A 149 8.41 -18.44 -7.81
C SER A 149 6.98 -18.09 -8.20
N GLU A 150 6.04 -18.14 -7.24
CA GLU A 150 4.63 -17.79 -7.49
C GLU A 150 4.49 -16.28 -7.75
N PHE A 151 5.23 -15.43 -7.02
CA PHE A 151 5.22 -13.99 -7.25
C PHE A 151 5.85 -13.60 -8.60
N ALA A 152 6.96 -14.24 -8.99
CA ALA A 152 7.59 -14.01 -10.29
C ALA A 152 6.71 -14.48 -11.45
N GLN A 153 6.00 -15.60 -11.27
CA GLN A 153 5.07 -16.14 -12.26
C GLN A 153 3.84 -15.25 -12.42
N LEU A 154 3.19 -14.85 -11.32
CA LEU A 154 2.06 -13.92 -11.33
C LEU A 154 2.42 -12.56 -11.93
N PHE A 155 3.62 -12.04 -11.62
CA PHE A 155 4.11 -10.80 -12.21
C PHE A 155 4.35 -10.93 -13.73
N SER A 156 4.88 -12.08 -14.19
CA SER A 156 5.10 -12.32 -15.61
C SER A 156 3.81 -12.57 -16.40
N GLU A 157 2.80 -13.18 -15.80
CA GLU A 157 1.52 -13.50 -16.44
C GLU A 157 0.58 -12.28 -16.55
N TRP A 158 0.74 -11.25 -15.70
CA TRP A 158 -0.14 -10.08 -15.68
C TRP A 158 0.43 -8.81 -16.32
N PHE A 159 1.75 -8.69 -16.50
CA PHE A 159 2.40 -7.45 -16.97
C PHE A 159 3.12 -7.57 -18.33
N MET A 160 3.18 -8.74 -18.97
CA MET A 160 3.91 -8.95 -20.23
C MET A 160 3.06 -9.39 -21.44
N ASP A 161 1.77 -9.02 -21.48
CA ASP A 161 0.95 -9.04 -22.71
C ASP A 161 0.41 -7.63 -23.05
#